data_AF-A0A1W1CY02-F1
#
_entry.id   AF-A0A1W1CY02-F1
#
_cell.length_a   1.000
_cell.length_b   1.000
_cell.length_c   1.000
_cell.angle_alpha   90.00
_cell.angle_beta   90.00
_cell.angle_gamma   90.00
#
_symmetry.space_group_name_H-M   'P 1'
#
loop_
_entity.id
_entity.type
_entity.pdbx_description
1 polymer ?
#
loop_
_entity_poly.entity_id
_entity_poly.type
_entity_poly.pdbx_seq_one_letter_code
_entity_poly.pdbx_strand_id
1 'polypeptide(L)'
;MNKTLLTLGLIFALSTTAIMAKAKTAATVNGIVITIEEADKALDILTKGKKKWSELPEDARKQLIQMMAPSKLVAEASEKALSKKEREAALSGFWMQKKMREIKVTDKDAKVIYDKAVKGAKDPKKVPAFEKVKNDFKMRYAQEKVVAELMKNAKIKVK
;
A
#
# COMPACT_ATOMS: atom_id res chain seq x y z
N MET A 1 -2.72 -23.83 62.99
CA MET A 1 -4.02 -24.13 62.32
C MET A 1 -4.15 -23.18 61.15
N ASN A 2 -4.39 -23.51 59.88
CA ASN A 2 -4.63 -24.74 59.13
C ASN A 2 -4.15 -24.43 57.69
N LYS A 3 -3.19 -25.18 57.13
CA LYS A 3 -3.37 -26.26 56.14
C LYS A 3 -3.65 -25.80 54.68
N THR A 4 -2.73 -26.24 53.79
CA THR A 4 -2.91 -26.71 52.39
C THR A 4 -3.22 -25.65 51.32
N LEU A 5 -2.62 -25.58 50.12
CA LEU A 5 -2.08 -26.55 49.14
C LEU A 5 -1.13 -25.74 48.18
N LEU A 6 0.15 -26.06 47.89
CA LEU A 6 0.67 -27.06 46.91
C LEU A 6 -0.25 -27.19 45.68
N THR A 7 0.05 -26.77 44.44
CA THR A 7 1.20 -27.12 43.57
C THR A 7 1.02 -26.47 42.17
N LEU A 8 2.09 -26.52 41.35
CA LEU A 8 2.13 -26.43 39.88
C LEU A 8 1.85 -25.02 39.28
N GLY A 9 2.84 -24.29 38.78
CA GLY A 9 3.86 -24.76 37.84
C GLY A 9 3.28 -24.82 36.43
N LEU A 10 2.97 -23.67 35.84
CA LEU A 10 2.84 -23.54 34.39
C LEU A 10 3.32 -22.15 33.98
N ILE A 11 4.63 -22.03 33.79
CA ILE A 11 5.22 -20.93 33.04
C ILE A 11 4.61 -21.04 31.64
N PHE A 12 3.71 -20.13 31.30
CA PHE A 12 3.23 -19.95 29.92
C PHE A 12 4.37 -19.30 29.12
N ALA A 13 5.45 -20.05 28.93
CA ALA A 13 6.38 -19.81 27.84
C ALA A 13 5.61 -20.17 26.57
N LEU A 14 4.86 -19.20 26.04
CA LEU A 14 4.49 -19.18 24.63
C LEU A 14 5.78 -19.00 23.84
N SER A 15 6.59 -20.07 23.78
CA SER A 15 7.54 -20.28 22.72
C SER A 15 6.70 -20.47 21.45
N THR A 16 6.30 -19.35 20.88
CA THR A 16 5.93 -19.26 19.47
C THR A 16 7.22 -19.40 18.66
N THR A 17 7.88 -20.56 18.77
CA THR A 17 8.52 -21.15 17.61
C THR A 17 7.39 -21.59 16.68
N ALA A 18 6.70 -20.61 16.12
CA ALA A 18 6.19 -20.77 14.77
C ALA A 18 7.44 -21.14 13.99
N ILE A 19 7.54 -22.43 13.67
CA ILE A 19 8.42 -22.95 12.66
C ILE A 19 7.97 -22.21 11.39
N MET A 20 8.53 -21.01 11.17
CA MET A 20 8.53 -20.40 9.86
C MET A 20 9.32 -21.38 9.02
N ALA A 21 8.61 -22.24 8.29
CA ALA A 21 9.19 -23.03 7.23
C ALA A 21 10.06 -22.07 6.41
N LYS A 22 11.39 -22.25 6.45
CA LYS A 22 12.33 -21.37 5.79
C LYS A 22 11.93 -21.34 4.32
N ALA A 23 11.36 -20.22 3.86
CA ALA A 23 10.80 -20.12 2.52
C ALA A 23 11.88 -20.51 1.51
N LYS A 24 11.56 -21.45 0.61
CA LYS A 24 12.55 -21.97 -0.34
C LYS A 24 13.03 -20.84 -1.25
N THR A 25 14.34 -20.69 -1.35
CA THR A 25 14.97 -19.66 -2.18
C THR A 25 14.95 -20.06 -3.65
N ALA A 26 14.51 -19.14 -4.51
CA ALA A 26 14.59 -19.26 -5.96
C ALA A 26 15.90 -18.66 -6.48
N ALA A 27 16.27 -17.47 -5.99
CA ALA A 27 17.52 -16.79 -6.32
C ALA A 27 17.89 -15.72 -5.29
N THR A 28 19.08 -15.15 -5.42
CA THR A 28 19.50 -13.94 -4.70
C THR A 28 19.96 -12.87 -5.68
N VAL A 29 19.63 -11.61 -5.39
CA VAL A 29 20.05 -10.44 -6.18
C VAL A 29 20.63 -9.42 -5.21
N ASN A 30 21.94 -9.17 -5.25
CA ASN A 30 22.64 -8.31 -4.28
C ASN A 30 22.34 -8.66 -2.82
N GLY A 31 22.26 -9.95 -2.50
CA GLY A 31 21.90 -10.44 -1.16
C GLY A 31 20.41 -10.42 -0.83
N ILE A 32 19.57 -9.82 -1.68
CA ILE A 32 18.11 -9.83 -1.54
C ILE A 32 17.59 -11.20 -1.99
N VAL A 33 16.91 -11.91 -1.10
CA VAL A 33 16.32 -13.21 -1.39
C VAL A 33 15.05 -13.03 -2.22
N ILE A 34 14.95 -13.80 -3.31
CA ILE A 34 13.71 -14.04 -4.04
C ILE A 34 13.30 -15.47 -3.75
N THR A 35 12.10 -15.65 -3.20
CA THR A 35 11.56 -16.98 -2.84
C THR A 35 10.87 -17.65 -4.03
N ILE A 36 10.73 -18.97 -3.97
CA ILE A 36 9.94 -19.75 -4.94
C ILE A 36 8.49 -19.25 -4.98
N GLU A 37 7.91 -18.92 -3.83
CA GLU A 37 6.54 -18.41 -3.76
C GLU A 37 6.37 -17.09 -4.51
N GLU A 38 7.34 -16.18 -4.40
CA GLU A 38 7.31 -14.92 -5.16
C GLU A 38 7.49 -15.14 -6.66
N ALA A 39 8.35 -16.08 -7.04
CA ALA A 39 8.52 -16.47 -8.44
C ALA A 39 7.23 -17.11 -9.00
N ASP A 40 6.58 -17.97 -8.22
CA ASP A 40 5.29 -18.58 -8.59
C ASP A 40 4.17 -17.54 -8.71
N LYS A 41 4.11 -16.54 -7.82
CA LYS A 41 3.17 -15.41 -7.94
C LYS A 41 3.42 -14.59 -9.21
N ALA A 42 4.67 -14.32 -9.54
CA ALA A 42 5.02 -13.61 -10.77
C ALA A 42 4.61 -14.45 -12.00
N LEU A 43 4.85 -15.76 -12.00
CA LEU A 43 4.44 -16.66 -13.07
C LEU A 43 2.93 -16.80 -13.18
N ASP A 44 2.21 -16.79 -12.07
CA ASP A 44 0.75 -16.82 -12.06
C ASP A 44 0.18 -15.64 -12.87
N ILE A 45 0.71 -14.44 -12.64
CA ILE A 45 0.33 -13.22 -13.38
C ILE A 45 0.72 -13.33 -14.85
N LEU A 46 1.97 -13.72 -15.15
CA LEU A 46 2.50 -13.74 -16.52
C LEU A 46 1.89 -14.84 -17.40
N THR A 47 1.58 -15.98 -16.79
CA THR A 47 1.14 -17.19 -17.52
C THR A 47 -0.33 -17.52 -17.30
N LYS A 48 -1.04 -16.74 -16.47
CA LYS A 48 -2.40 -17.02 -16.00
C LYS A 48 -2.48 -18.40 -15.32
N GLY A 49 -1.54 -18.66 -14.42
CA GLY A 49 -1.46 -19.90 -13.64
C GLY A 49 -0.96 -21.14 -14.39
N LYS A 50 -0.53 -21.02 -15.65
CA LYS A 50 -0.13 -22.17 -16.49
C LYS A 50 1.23 -22.76 -16.16
N LYS A 51 2.11 -22.01 -15.49
CA LYS A 51 3.45 -22.49 -15.14
C LYS A 51 3.81 -22.15 -13.70
N LYS A 52 4.63 -23.01 -13.10
CA LYS A 52 5.31 -22.84 -11.81
C LYS A 52 6.82 -22.80 -12.00
N TRP A 53 7.51 -22.29 -10.99
CA TRP A 53 8.96 -22.17 -10.94
C TRP A 53 9.67 -23.50 -11.20
N SER A 54 9.14 -24.58 -10.63
CA SER A 54 9.68 -25.94 -10.80
C SER A 54 9.66 -26.43 -12.25
N GLU A 55 8.74 -25.93 -13.06
CA GLU A 55 8.53 -26.35 -14.45
C GLU A 55 9.35 -25.52 -15.46
N LEU A 56 10.01 -24.46 -14.99
CA LEU A 56 10.83 -23.62 -15.85
C LEU A 56 12.21 -24.25 -16.09
N PRO A 57 12.71 -24.26 -17.34
CA PRO A 57 14.13 -24.51 -17.60
C PRO A 57 15.00 -23.38 -17.02
N GLU A 58 16.30 -23.65 -16.88
CA GLU A 58 17.24 -22.74 -16.22
C GLU A 58 17.26 -21.33 -16.84
N ASP A 59 17.30 -21.22 -18.16
CA ASP A 59 17.29 -19.93 -18.85
C ASP A 59 16.02 -19.11 -18.57
N ALA A 60 14.86 -19.79 -18.54
CA ALA A 60 13.59 -19.14 -18.23
C ALA A 60 13.52 -18.71 -16.76
N ARG A 61 14.11 -19.48 -15.84
CA ARG A 61 14.27 -19.08 -14.44
C ARG A 61 15.11 -17.82 -14.34
N LYS A 62 16.25 -17.75 -15.03
CA LYS A 62 17.13 -16.57 -15.06
C LYS A 62 16.40 -15.34 -15.59
N GLN A 63 15.66 -15.48 -16.69
CA GLN A 63 14.87 -14.38 -17.26
C GLN A 63 13.79 -13.88 -16.29
N LEU A 64 13.06 -14.79 -15.62
CA LEU A 64 12.07 -14.41 -14.61
C LEU A 64 12.71 -13.62 -13.47
N ILE A 65 13.84 -14.09 -12.95
CA ILE A 65 14.57 -13.38 -11.89
C ILE A 65 15.03 -12.00 -12.35
N GLN A 66 15.55 -11.87 -13.58
CA GLN A 66 15.92 -10.58 -14.15
C GLN A 66 14.72 -9.63 -14.27
N MET A 67 13.53 -10.13 -14.57
CA MET A 67 12.31 -9.32 -14.56
C MET A 67 11.87 -8.88 -13.16
N MET A 68 12.07 -9.72 -12.14
CA MET A 68 11.70 -9.42 -10.75
C MET A 68 12.72 -8.52 -10.04
N ALA A 69 13.99 -8.59 -10.44
CA ALA A 69 15.10 -7.90 -9.79
C ALA A 69 14.91 -6.38 -9.64
N PRO A 70 14.46 -5.61 -10.66
CA PRO A 70 14.31 -4.16 -10.52
C PRO A 70 13.38 -3.76 -9.38
N SER A 71 12.22 -4.41 -9.26
CA SER A 71 11.25 -4.12 -8.18
C SER A 71 11.85 -4.41 -6.81
N LYS A 72 12.60 -5.51 -6.67
CA LYS A 72 13.29 -5.87 -5.43
C LYS A 72 14.38 -4.87 -5.04
N LEU A 73 15.18 -4.44 -6.02
CA LEU A 73 16.22 -3.44 -5.81
C LEU A 73 15.63 -2.08 -5.42
N VAL A 74 14.53 -1.66 -6.05
CA VAL A 74 13.82 -0.43 -5.68
C VAL A 74 13.23 -0.52 -4.27
N ALA A 75 12.62 -1.66 -3.91
CA ALA A 75 12.08 -1.87 -2.57
C ALA A 75 13.18 -1.75 -1.51
N GLU A 76 14.29 -2.46 -1.67
CA GLU A 76 15.46 -2.40 -0.79
C GLU A 76 16.03 -0.97 -0.68
N ALA A 77 16.21 -0.30 -1.82
CA ALA A 77 16.72 1.08 -1.85
C ALA A 77 15.78 2.04 -1.13
N SER A 78 14.47 1.91 -1.34
CA SER A 78 13.46 2.75 -0.69
C SER A 78 13.40 2.51 0.82
N GLU A 79 13.57 1.27 1.27
CA GLU A 79 13.57 0.92 2.69
C GLU A 79 14.75 1.55 3.43
N LYS A 80 15.92 1.55 2.79
CA LYS A 80 17.15 2.16 3.32
C LYS A 80 17.13 3.69 3.28
N ALA A 81 16.58 4.28 2.22
CA ALA A 81 16.63 5.72 2.00
C ALA A 81 15.55 6.50 2.76
N LEU A 82 14.37 5.91 2.95
CA LEU A 82 13.23 6.63 3.54
C LEU A 82 13.18 6.48 5.05
N SER A 83 13.06 7.61 5.74
CA SER A 83 12.73 7.65 7.17
C SER A 83 11.33 7.08 7.43
N LYS A 84 11.05 6.73 8.69
CA LYS A 84 9.71 6.24 9.09
C LYS A 84 8.59 7.19 8.68
N LYS A 85 8.79 8.51 8.89
CA LYS A 85 7.81 9.55 8.54
C LYS A 85 7.57 9.62 7.04
N GLU A 86 8.61 9.52 6.22
CA GLU A 86 8.48 9.52 4.77
C GLU A 86 7.78 8.24 4.27
N ARG A 87 8.07 7.08 4.86
CA ARG A 87 7.35 5.83 4.56
C ARG A 87 5.87 5.91 4.90
N GLU A 88 5.52 6.45 6.05
CA GLU A 88 4.14 6.67 6.47
C GLU A 88 3.42 7.64 5.52
N ALA A 89 4.07 8.73 5.11
CA ALA A 89 3.56 9.67 4.14
C ALA A 89 3.36 9.04 2.75
N ALA A 90 4.32 8.24 2.28
CA ALA A 90 4.22 7.54 1.00
C ALA A 90 3.09 6.50 1.01
N LEU A 91 2.96 5.71 2.08
CA LEU A 91 1.91 4.71 2.21
C LEU A 91 0.52 5.33 2.31
N SER A 92 0.36 6.37 3.13
CA SER A 92 -0.91 7.10 3.25
C SER A 92 -1.29 7.81 1.95
N GLY A 93 -0.31 8.41 1.26
CA GLY A 93 -0.50 9.01 -0.07
C GLY A 93 -0.93 8.00 -1.13
N PHE A 94 -0.26 6.84 -1.20
CA PHE A 94 -0.64 5.76 -2.11
C PHE A 94 -2.05 5.23 -1.83
N TRP A 95 -2.38 5.02 -0.55
CA TRP A 95 -3.72 4.60 -0.14
C TRP A 95 -4.79 5.63 -0.54
N MET A 96 -4.53 6.92 -0.32
CA MET A 96 -5.43 8.00 -0.72
C MET A 96 -5.65 7.99 -2.23
N GLN A 97 -4.58 7.89 -3.03
CA GLN A 97 -4.69 7.79 -4.49
C GLN A 97 -5.52 6.58 -4.93
N LYS A 98 -5.33 5.42 -4.29
CA LYS A 98 -6.13 4.23 -4.56
C LYS A 98 -7.61 4.48 -4.31
N LYS A 99 -7.95 5.07 -3.17
CA LYS A 99 -9.35 5.39 -2.82
C LYS A 99 -9.97 6.43 -3.72
N MET A 100 -9.22 7.47 -4.10
CA MET A 100 -9.72 8.48 -5.04
C MET A 100 -10.08 7.89 -6.41
N ARG A 101 -9.32 6.89 -6.91
CA ARG A 101 -9.62 6.22 -8.19
C ARG A 101 -10.91 5.40 -8.16
N GLU A 102 -11.37 4.98 -6.99
CA GLU A 102 -12.63 4.25 -6.81
C GLU A 102 -13.84 5.20 -6.83
N ILE A 103 -13.64 6.52 -6.67
CA ILE A 103 -14.71 7.52 -6.69
C ILE A 103 -15.05 7.92 -8.13
N LYS A 104 -16.30 7.69 -8.53
CA LYS A 104 -16.84 8.22 -9.79
C LYS A 104 -17.11 9.72 -9.63
N VAL A 105 -16.38 10.57 -10.36
CA VAL A 105 -16.52 12.03 -10.30
C VAL A 105 -17.05 12.57 -11.62
N THR A 106 -18.13 13.36 -11.55
CA THR A 106 -18.72 14.04 -12.72
C THR A 106 -18.23 15.48 -12.84
N ASP A 107 -18.43 16.10 -14.00
CA ASP A 107 -18.16 17.53 -14.20
C ASP A 107 -19.01 18.39 -13.26
N LYS A 108 -20.24 17.96 -12.96
CA LYS A 108 -21.13 18.61 -12.00
C LYS A 108 -20.53 18.62 -10.59
N ASP A 109 -19.94 17.50 -10.15
CA ASP A 109 -19.28 17.42 -8.84
C ASP A 109 -18.08 18.38 -8.75
N ALA A 110 -17.25 18.42 -9.78
CA ALA A 110 -16.12 19.36 -9.85
C ALA A 110 -16.60 20.82 -9.88
N LYS A 111 -17.72 21.10 -10.56
CA LYS A 111 -18.30 22.44 -10.64
C LYS A 111 -18.74 22.96 -9.28
N VAL A 112 -19.24 22.09 -8.39
CA VAL A 112 -19.60 22.47 -7.01
C VAL A 112 -18.40 23.02 -6.24
N ILE A 113 -17.23 22.38 -6.36
CA ILE A 113 -16.02 22.83 -5.68
C ILE A 113 -15.45 24.10 -6.35
N TYR A 114 -15.48 24.14 -7.69
CA TYR A 114 -15.06 25.30 -8.45
C TYR A 114 -15.88 26.55 -8.09
N ASP A 115 -17.21 26.44 -8.01
CA ASP A 115 -18.07 27.58 -7.70
C ASP A 115 -17.87 28.10 -6.27
N LYS A 116 -17.56 27.21 -5.32
CA LYS A 116 -17.14 27.63 -3.97
C LYS A 116 -15.82 28.40 -4.01
N ALA A 117 -14.84 27.92 -4.78
CA ALA A 117 -13.56 28.59 -4.93
C ALA A 117 -13.69 29.97 -5.59
N VAL A 118 -14.51 30.10 -6.64
CA VAL A 118 -14.79 31.39 -7.30
C VAL A 118 -15.47 32.38 -6.33
N LYS A 119 -16.47 31.92 -5.57
CA LYS A 119 -17.16 32.76 -4.58
C LYS A 119 -16.25 33.22 -3.44
N GLY A 120 -15.28 32.40 -3.05
CA GLY A 120 -14.30 32.72 -2.01
C GLY A 120 -13.08 33.52 -2.51
N ALA A 121 -12.96 33.75 -3.82
CA ALA A 121 -11.82 34.46 -4.39
C ALA A 121 -11.94 35.97 -4.17
N LYS A 122 -10.83 36.61 -3.78
CA LYS A 122 -10.75 38.08 -3.67
C LYS A 122 -11.00 38.78 -5.02
N ASP A 123 -10.61 38.13 -6.12
CA ASP A 123 -10.85 38.60 -7.48
C ASP A 123 -11.33 37.43 -8.35
N PRO A 124 -12.65 37.22 -8.46
CA PRO A 124 -13.23 36.12 -9.24
C PRO A 124 -12.82 36.12 -10.72
N LYS A 125 -12.46 37.28 -11.28
CA LYS A 125 -12.08 37.40 -12.70
C LYS A 125 -10.71 36.80 -13.00
N LYS A 126 -9.86 36.63 -11.97
CA LYS A 126 -8.55 35.98 -12.08
C LYS A 126 -8.61 34.46 -11.93
N VAL A 127 -9.76 33.90 -11.57
CA VAL A 127 -9.92 32.45 -11.50
C VAL A 127 -9.99 31.90 -12.93
N PRO A 128 -9.14 30.93 -13.31
CA PRO A 128 -9.20 30.33 -14.63
C PRO A 128 -10.57 29.71 -14.91
N ALA A 129 -11.03 29.78 -16.16
CA ALA A 129 -12.29 29.17 -16.57
C ALA A 129 -12.35 27.68 -16.20
N PHE A 130 -13.53 27.23 -15.76
CA PHE A 130 -13.76 25.86 -15.28
C PHE A 130 -13.18 24.78 -16.20
N GLU A 131 -13.40 24.87 -17.51
CA GLU A 131 -12.90 23.89 -18.47
C GLU A 131 -11.38 23.68 -18.44
N LYS A 132 -10.60 24.72 -18.08
CA LYS A 132 -9.14 24.64 -17.99
C LYS A 132 -8.65 23.92 -16.73
N VAL A 133 -9.47 23.90 -15.67
CA VAL A 133 -9.11 23.42 -14.33
C VAL A 133 -10.00 22.28 -13.84
N LYS A 134 -10.96 21.82 -14.66
CA LYS A 134 -11.98 20.85 -14.24
C LYS A 134 -11.39 19.57 -13.67
N ASN A 135 -10.28 19.08 -14.21
CA ASN A 135 -9.64 17.86 -13.73
C ASN A 135 -9.03 18.03 -12.33
N ASP A 136 -8.45 19.19 -12.03
CA ASP A 136 -7.93 19.49 -10.69
C ASP A 136 -9.06 19.52 -9.65
N PHE A 137 -10.19 20.11 -10.04
CA PHE A 137 -11.38 20.15 -9.20
C PHE A 137 -12.05 18.78 -9.05
N LYS A 138 -11.99 17.90 -10.05
CA LYS A 138 -12.40 16.50 -9.91
C LYS A 138 -11.55 15.77 -8.87
N MET A 139 -10.23 15.95 -8.94
CA MET A 139 -9.30 15.35 -7.99
C MET A 139 -9.54 15.88 -6.57
N ARG A 140 -9.73 17.19 -6.40
CA ARG A 140 -10.08 17.78 -5.11
C ARG A 140 -11.39 17.24 -4.55
N TYR A 141 -12.43 17.10 -5.39
CA TYR A 141 -13.70 16.50 -4.97
C TYR A 141 -13.54 15.06 -4.48
N ALA A 142 -12.82 14.22 -5.22
CA ALA A 142 -12.54 12.84 -4.81
C ALA A 142 -11.79 12.79 -3.47
N GLN A 143 -10.79 13.66 -3.28
CA GLN A 143 -10.07 13.76 -2.01
C GLN A 143 -10.99 14.15 -0.86
N GLU A 144 -11.82 15.20 -1.03
CA GLU A 144 -12.77 15.63 0.00
C GLU A 144 -13.75 14.51 0.38
N LYS A 145 -14.21 13.71 -0.59
CA LYS A 145 -15.09 12.57 -0.33
C LYS A 145 -14.43 11.49 0.52
N VAL A 146 -13.21 11.08 0.16
CA VAL A 146 -12.47 10.06 0.91
C VAL A 146 -12.21 10.54 2.34
N VAL A 147 -11.78 11.79 2.53
CA VAL A 147 -11.54 12.36 3.86
C VAL A 147 -12.84 12.47 4.65
N ALA A 148 -13.93 12.95 4.05
CA ALA A 148 -15.21 13.08 4.72
C ALA A 148 -15.72 11.71 5.23
N GLU A 149 -15.51 10.64 4.47
CA GLU A 149 -15.87 9.28 4.90
C GLU A 149 -15.07 8.83 6.13
N LEU A 150 -13.77 9.07 6.15
CA LEU A 150 -12.94 8.78 7.33
C LEU A 150 -13.37 9.60 8.55
N MET A 151 -13.68 10.88 8.34
CA MET A 151 -14.06 11.80 9.42
C MET A 151 -15.39 11.44 10.09
N LYS A 152 -16.32 10.77 9.40
CA LYS A 152 -17.60 10.31 10.00
C LYS A 152 -17.39 9.44 11.25
N ASN A 153 -16.33 8.66 11.28
CA ASN A 153 -16.02 7.74 12.37
C ASN A 153 -14.87 8.24 13.26
N ALA A 154 -14.34 9.44 13.00
CA ALA A 154 -13.22 9.99 13.73
C ALA A 154 -13.66 10.45 15.14
N LYS A 155 -13.06 9.86 16.19
CA LYS A 155 -13.25 10.30 17.58
C LYS A 155 -12.15 11.29 17.95
N ILE A 156 -12.48 12.58 17.89
CA ILE A 156 -11.54 13.66 18.22
C ILE A 156 -11.69 13.98 19.71
N LYS A 157 -10.60 13.86 20.48
CA LYS A 157 -10.52 14.29 21.88
C LYS A 157 -9.44 15.37 21.98
N VAL A 158 -9.82 16.55 22.46
CA VAL A 158 -8.88 17.62 22.82
C VAL A 158 -8.41 17.37 24.24
N LYS A 159 -7.12 17.54 24.50
CA LYS A 159 -6.52 17.48 25.85
C LYS A 159 -6.20 18.89 26.31
#